data_AF-A0A1H7J0K5-F1
#
_entry.id   AF-A0A1H7J0K5-F1
#
_cell.length_a   1.000
_cell.length_b   1.000
_cell.length_c   1.000
_cell.angle_alpha   90.00
_cell.angle_beta   90.00
_cell.angle_gamma   90.00
#
_symmetry.space_group_name_H-M   'P 1'
#
loop_
_entity.id
_entity.type
_entity.pdbx_description
1 polymer ?
#
loop_
_entity_poly.entity_id
_entity_poly.type
_entity_poly.pdbx_seq_one_letter_code
_entity_poly.pdbx_strand_id
1 'polypeptide(L)' 'MNWVELVKQELAQAQRELKAAQEGLRAGTEAARTRYARALHEAERALGRASLAGRDPRWGQTI' A
#
# COMPACT_ATOMS: atom_id res chain seq x y z
N MET A 1 9.45 1.49 -17.50
CA MET A 1 8.71 1.70 -16.24
C MET A 1 9.31 2.90 -15.54
N ASN A 2 8.55 3.98 -15.37
CA ASN A 2 9.01 5.16 -14.63
C ASN A 2 8.92 4.89 -13.12
N TRP A 3 9.84 5.46 -12.33
CA TRP A 3 9.81 5.42 -10.86
C TRP A 3 8.45 5.83 -10.28
N VAL A 4 7.80 6.84 -10.87
CA VAL A 4 6.42 7.25 -10.49
C VAL A 4 5.41 6.12 -10.68
N GLU A 5 5.47 5.38 -11.78
CA GLU A 5 4.56 4.26 -12.05
C GLU A 5 4.84 3.08 -11.13
N LEU A 6 6.11 2.79 -10.85
CA LEU A 6 6.51 1.75 -9.90
C LEU A 6 5.91 2.03 -8.51
N VAL A 7 6.04 3.27 -8.03
CA VAL A 7 5.50 3.68 -6.72
C VAL A 7 3.96 3.63 -6.69
N LYS A 8 3.29 4.00 -7.78
CA LYS A 8 1.82 3.83 -7.91
C LYS A 8 1.40 2.36 -7.83
N GLN A 9 2.13 1.48 -8.52
CA GLN A 9 1.88 0.04 -8.49
C GLN A 9 2.12 -0.56 -7.10
N GLU A 10 3.21 -0.17 -6.43
CA GLU A 10 3.51 -0.58 -5.05
C GLU A 10 2.40 -0.17 -4.08
N LEU A 11 1.92 1.08 -4.16
CA LEU A 11 0.82 1.55 -3.32
C LEU A 11 -0.46 0.76 -3.58
N ALA A 12 -0.83 0.56 -4.84
CA ALA A 12 -2.02 -0.20 -5.21
C ALA A 12 -1.94 -1.66 -4.73
N GLN A 13 -0.75 -2.27 -4.81
CA GLN A 13 -0.53 -3.62 -4.31
C GLN A 13 -0.65 -3.69 -2.79
N ALA A 14 0.01 -2.78 -2.07
CA ALA A 14 -0.05 -2.74 -0.61
C ALA A 14 -1.48 -2.50 -0.08
N GLN A 15 -2.27 -1.68 -0.78
CA GLN A 15 -3.68 -1.47 -0.46
C GLN A 15 -4.54 -2.73 -0.68
N ARG A 16 -4.29 -3.49 -1.75
CA ARG A 16 -4.96 -4.78 -1.98
C ARG A 16 -4.63 -5.79 -0.88
N GLU A 17 -3.37 -5.87 -0.48
CA GLU A 17 -2.93 -6.76 0.59
C GLU A 17 -3.50 -6.38 1.95
N LEU A 18 -3.56 -5.08 2.26
CA LEU A 18 -4.24 -4.58 3.47
C LEU A 18 -5.72 -4.95 3.48
N LYS A 19 -6.42 -4.76 2.35
CA LYS A 19 -7.83 -5.14 2.23
C LYS A 19 -8.03 -6.64 2.45
N ALA A 20 -7.21 -7.48 1.84
CA ALA A 20 -7.26 -8.93 2.03
C ALA A 20 -6.98 -9.32 3.50
N ALA A 21 -6.02 -8.68 4.16
CA ALA A 21 -5.74 -8.89 5.57
C ALA A 21 -6.90 -8.43 6.48
N GLN A 22 -7.58 -7.35 6.11
CA GLN A 22 -8.77 -6.84 6.82
C GLN A 22 -9.97 -7.77 6.66
N GLU A 23 -10.15 -8.40 5.50
CA GLU A 23 -11.17 -9.44 5.32
C GLU A 23 -10.83 -10.68 6.16
N GLY A 24 -9.54 -11.06 6.21
CA GLY A 24 -9.03 -12.16 7.03
C GLY A 24 -9.12 -11.91 8.55
N LEU A 25 -9.15 -10.65 9.00
CA LEU A 25 -9.34 -10.28 10.41
C LEU A 25 -10.66 -10.80 10.98
N ARG A 26 -11.67 -11.06 10.14
CA ARG A 26 -12.96 -11.64 10.56
C ARG A 26 -12.81 -13.00 11.24
N ALA A 27 -11.72 -13.73 10.96
CA ALA A 27 -11.40 -14.98 11.64
C ALA A 27 -11.04 -14.79 13.12
N GLY A 28 -10.73 -13.56 13.56
CA GLY A 28 -10.51 -13.22 14.97
C GLY A 28 -9.21 -13.75 15.59
N THR A 29 -8.38 -14.48 14.83
CA THR A 29 -7.17 -15.13 15.33
C THR A 29 -6.00 -14.15 15.50
N GLU A 30 -5.08 -14.48 16.41
CA GLU A 30 -3.84 -13.71 16.60
C GLU A 30 -3.01 -13.64 15.32
N ALA A 31 -2.90 -14.76 14.59
CA ALA A 31 -2.23 -14.79 13.30
C ALA A 31 -2.87 -13.83 12.25
N ALA A 32 -4.20 -13.68 12.27
CA ALA A 32 -4.89 -12.71 11.40
C ALA A 32 -4.59 -11.27 11.81
N ARG A 33 -4.55 -10.98 13.12
CA ARG A 33 -4.19 -9.66 13.66
C ARG A 33 -2.76 -9.27 13.29
N THR A 34 -1.81 -10.20 13.42
CA THR A 34 -0.40 -9.97 13.05
C THR A 34 -0.24 -9.71 11.56
N ARG A 35 -0.94 -10.48 10.70
CA ARG A 35 -0.94 -10.23 9.25
C ARG A 35 -1.52 -8.86 8.90
N TYR A 36 -2.61 -8.47 9.55
CA TYR A 36 -3.20 -7.16 9.37
C TYR A 36 -2.28 -6.03 9.80
N ALA A 37 -1.67 -6.12 11.00
CA ALA A 37 -0.73 -5.12 11.48
C ALA A 37 0.46 -4.93 10.52
N ARG A 38 1.00 -6.04 9.99
CA ARG A 38 2.05 -6.01 8.98
C ARG A 38 1.57 -5.33 7.68
N ALA A 39 0.41 -5.72 7.16
CA ALA A 39 -0.12 -5.17 5.92
C ALA A 39 -0.43 -3.67 6.05
N LEU A 40 -0.89 -3.23 7.22
CA LEU A 40 -1.13 -1.82 7.51
C LEU A 40 0.17 -1.02 7.47
N HIS A 41 1.20 -1.52 8.15
CA HIS A 41 2.52 -0.87 8.16
C HIS A 41 3.11 -0.75 6.75
N GLU A 42 3.01 -1.79 5.92
CA GLU A 42 3.52 -1.74 4.55
C GLU A 42 2.71 -0.77 3.66
N ALA A 43 1.39 -0.70 3.85
CA ALA A 43 0.54 0.27 3.15
C ALA A 43 0.90 1.72 3.53
N GLU A 44 1.16 2.00 4.80
CA GLU A 44 1.62 3.32 5.27
C GLU A 44 2.98 3.68 4.66
N ARG A 45 3.93 2.74 4.63
CA ARG A 45 5.23 2.95 3.98
C ARG A 45 5.08 3.23 2.48
N ALA A 46 4.23 2.49 1.79
CA ALA A 46 3.96 2.71 0.37
C ALA A 46 3.29 4.06 0.13
N LEU A 47 2.38 4.49 1.02
CA LEU A 47 1.74 5.80 0.96
C LEU A 47 2.75 6.94 1.18
N GLY A 48 3.70 6.76 2.10
CA GLY A 48 4.80 7.71 2.30
C GLY A 48 5.66 7.86 1.04
N ARG A 49 6.03 6.74 0.40
CA ARG A 49 6.76 6.74 -0.87
C ARG A 49 5.96 7.41 -1.99
N ALA A 50 4.66 7.12 -2.10
CA ALA A 50 3.75 7.74 -3.06
C ALA A 50 3.58 9.24 -2.80
N SER A 51 3.54 9.67 -1.54
CA SER A 51 3.43 11.09 -1.17
C SER A 51 4.70 11.86 -1.52
N LEU A 52 5.88 11.25 -1.37
CA LEU A 52 7.14 11.82 -1.83
C LEU A 52 7.19 11.89 -3.36
N ALA A 53 6.75 10.84 -4.04
CA ALA A 53 6.63 10.82 -5.49
C ALA A 53 5.59 11.84 -5.98
N GLY A 54 4.55 12.14 -5.20
CA GLY A 54 3.55 13.19 -5.43
C GLY A 54 4.10 14.61 -5.48
N ARG A 55 5.31 14.83 -4.97
CA ARG A 55 6.04 16.10 -5.10
C ARG A 55 6.81 16.19 -6.42
N ASP A 56 6.94 15.08 -7.16
CA ASP A 56 7.48 15.09 -8.51
C ASP A 56 6.42 15.66 -9.49
N PRO A 57 6.77 16.67 -10.31
CA PRO A 57 5.87 17.25 -11.32
C PRO A 57 5.25 16.22 -12.29
N ARG A 58 5.84 15.02 -12.40
CA ARG A 58 5.41 13.93 -13.28
C ARG A 58 4.37 13.00 -12.64
N TRP A 59 4.09 13.13 -11.34
CA TRP A 59 3.11 12.29 -10.62
C TRP A 59 1.69 12.40 -11.19
N GLY A 60 1.29 13.60 -11.61
CA GLY A 60 -0.03 13.90 -12.20
C GLY A 60 -0.12 13.77 -13.73
N GLN A 61 0.99 13.52 -14.43
CA GLN A 61 1.01 13.42 -15.91
C GLN A 61 0.73 12.01 -16.44
N THR A 62 0.57 11.02 -15.55
CA THR A 62 0.19 9.63 -15.90
C THR A 62 -1.29 9.38 -15.56
N ILE A 63 -2.17 10.16 -16.20
CA ILE A 63 -3.61 9.92 -16.25
C ILE A 63 -4.03 9.96 -17.72
#